data_AF-A0A662RY82-F1
#
_entry.id   AF-A0A662RY82-F1
#
_cell.length_a   1.000
_cell.length_b   1.000
_cell.length_c   1.000
_cell.angle_alpha   90.00
_cell.angle_beta   90.00
_cell.angle_gamma   90.00
#
_symmetry.space_group_name_H-M   'P 1'
#
loop_
_entity.id
_entity.type
_entity.pdbx_description
1 polymer ?
#
loop_
_entity_poly.entity_id
_entity_poly.type
_entity_poly.pdbx_seq_one_letter_code
_entity_poly.pdbx_strand_id
1 'polypeptide(L)'
;IATFGELPYDVGELLHDSRVQEALLRIERGEDLPGGIDKVRKLEEMGLVLKDSLNFPLILKESYSEMRPEVVSMASEIAELVYHGLYGLVGDSRELLSIAALGELDAALDDVLTGKIDSLKLNSGQLIVCGFEGAKPMAYRGTFEETEKGVLCTIEVGRPSLEISSSIDASSPIFAGSKEMLDMAGSVIEWCLPEAEAWADDLLLTGLKFDMFLYGFTKLVYSKAMERLGSEGGILWDATIRYEITGL
;
A
#
# COMPACT_ATOMS: atom_id res chain seq x y z
N ILE A 1 1.52 3.71 -3.99
CA ILE A 1 1.08 5.10 -4.21
C ILE A 1 -0.26 5.23 -3.50
N ALA A 2 -0.44 6.23 -2.65
CA ALA A 2 -1.74 6.56 -2.06
C ALA A 2 -2.10 8.01 -2.37
N THR A 3 -3.35 8.24 -2.78
CA THR A 3 -3.85 9.53 -3.21
C THR A 3 -5.10 9.88 -2.42
N PHE A 4 -5.12 11.04 -1.77
CA PHE A 4 -6.27 11.53 -1.02
C PHE A 4 -6.75 12.85 -1.61
N GLY A 5 -8.02 12.91 -2.04
CA GLY A 5 -8.56 14.05 -2.78
C GLY A 5 -8.36 13.96 -4.30
N GLU A 6 -8.68 15.04 -5.01
CA GLU A 6 -8.65 15.08 -6.47
C GLU A 6 -7.30 15.57 -6.98
N LEU A 7 -6.51 14.69 -7.59
CA LEU A 7 -5.22 15.08 -8.15
C LEU A 7 -5.38 15.61 -9.59
N PRO A 8 -4.57 16.60 -10.01
CA PRO A 8 -4.69 17.21 -11.34
C PRO A 8 -4.33 16.25 -12.49
N TYR A 9 -3.66 15.13 -12.16
CA TYR A 9 -3.24 14.10 -13.10
C TYR A 9 -3.40 12.72 -12.46
N ASP A 10 -3.58 11.68 -13.29
CA ASP A 10 -3.46 10.29 -12.84
C ASP A 10 -1.98 9.98 -12.55
N VAL A 11 -1.59 10.18 -11.29
CA VAL A 11 -0.22 9.94 -10.79
C VAL A 11 0.15 8.46 -10.93
N GLY A 12 -0.83 7.56 -10.80
CA GLY A 12 -0.65 6.14 -11.02
C GLY A 12 -0.17 5.87 -12.45
N GLU A 13 -0.89 6.36 -13.44
CA GLU A 13 -0.52 6.20 -14.85
C GLU A 13 0.87 6.80 -15.17
N LEU A 14 1.18 7.97 -14.60
CA LEU A 14 2.47 8.63 -14.80
C LEU A 14 3.63 7.81 -14.23
N LEU A 15 3.51 7.34 -12.99
CA LEU A 15 4.58 6.60 -12.31
C LEU A 15 4.74 5.15 -12.81
N HIS A 16 3.78 4.63 -13.57
CA HIS A 16 3.89 3.32 -14.25
C HIS A 16 4.41 3.42 -15.70
N ASP A 17 4.63 4.63 -16.23
CA ASP A 17 5.27 4.79 -17.54
C ASP A 17 6.76 4.42 -17.44
N SER A 18 7.19 3.42 -18.21
CA SER A 18 8.59 2.93 -18.22
C SER A 18 9.64 4.02 -18.45
N ARG A 19 9.36 5.04 -19.28
CA ARG A 19 10.30 6.14 -19.55
C ARG A 19 10.38 7.10 -18.36
N VAL A 20 9.26 7.27 -17.65
CA VAL A 20 9.22 8.04 -16.41
C VAL A 20 9.99 7.29 -15.32
N GLN A 21 9.78 5.99 -15.17
CA GLN A 21 10.53 5.17 -14.19
C GLN A 21 12.04 5.22 -14.45
N GLU A 22 12.47 5.08 -15.71
CA GLU A 22 13.88 5.22 -16.08
C GLU A 22 14.42 6.60 -15.71
N ALA A 23 13.67 7.68 -16.01
CA ALA A 23 14.08 9.04 -15.65
C ALA A 23 14.21 9.24 -14.14
N LEU A 24 13.26 8.73 -13.35
CA LEU A 24 13.29 8.82 -11.88
C LEU A 24 14.50 8.08 -11.28
N LEU A 25 14.81 6.90 -11.80
CA LEU A 25 16.00 6.14 -11.39
C LEU A 25 17.30 6.89 -11.70
N ARG A 26 17.37 7.56 -12.84
CA ARG A 26 18.54 8.37 -13.22
C ARG A 26 18.70 9.59 -12.31
N ILE A 27 17.60 10.29 -11.98
CA ILE A 27 17.62 11.38 -11.00
C ILE A 27 18.15 10.88 -9.64
N GLU A 28 17.63 9.76 -9.16
CA GLU A 28 18.05 9.20 -7.85
C GLU A 28 19.52 8.78 -7.85
N ARG A 29 20.04 8.32 -8.99
CA ARG A 29 21.48 8.01 -9.17
C ARG A 29 22.36 9.25 -9.41
N GLY A 30 21.78 10.45 -9.51
CA GLY A 30 22.51 11.68 -9.83
C GLY A 30 23.02 11.73 -11.28
N GLU A 31 22.35 11.05 -12.20
CA GLU A 31 22.68 11.04 -13.63
C GLU A 31 21.91 12.10 -14.42
N ASP A 32 22.50 12.59 -15.52
CA ASP A 32 21.86 13.57 -16.41
C ASP A 32 20.55 13.05 -17.02
N LEU A 33 19.46 13.78 -16.85
CA LEU A 33 18.19 13.46 -17.48
C LEU A 33 18.29 13.50 -19.02
N PRO A 34 17.71 12.52 -19.74
CA PRO A 34 17.46 12.72 -21.16
C PRO A 34 16.39 13.80 -21.28
N GLY A 35 16.75 14.97 -21.80
CA GLY A 35 15.82 16.09 -21.92
C GLY A 35 14.52 15.72 -22.64
N GLY A 36 13.40 16.32 -22.24
CA GLY A 36 12.17 16.33 -23.04
C GLY A 36 11.13 15.26 -22.73
N ILE A 37 11.05 14.73 -21.51
CA ILE A 37 9.91 13.88 -21.11
C ILE A 37 8.80 14.76 -20.55
N ASP A 38 7.80 15.12 -21.37
CA ASP A 38 6.63 15.93 -20.96
C ASP A 38 5.93 15.40 -19.70
N LYS A 39 5.96 14.07 -19.47
CA LYS A 39 5.42 13.44 -18.26
C LYS A 39 6.25 13.73 -17.00
N VAL A 40 7.58 13.89 -17.10
CA VAL A 40 8.43 14.29 -15.96
C VAL A 40 8.12 15.73 -15.55
N ARG A 41 7.88 16.63 -16.52
CA ARG A 41 7.44 18.00 -16.22
C ARG A 41 6.15 18.04 -15.39
N LYS A 42 5.21 17.12 -15.62
CA LYS A 42 4.01 16.99 -14.78
C LYS A 42 4.36 16.61 -13.34
N LEU A 43 5.36 15.74 -13.13
CA LEU A 43 5.84 15.40 -11.78
C LEU A 43 6.57 16.57 -11.10
N GLU A 44 7.26 17.41 -11.87
CA GLU A 44 7.83 18.67 -11.38
C GLU A 44 6.74 19.67 -10.96
N GLU A 45 5.69 19.83 -11.76
CA GLU A 45 4.52 20.66 -11.44
C GLU A 45 3.83 20.22 -10.15
N MET A 46 3.88 18.92 -9.83
CA MET A 46 3.37 18.33 -8.59
C MET A 46 4.36 18.37 -7.43
N GLY A 47 5.59 18.83 -7.64
CA GLY A 47 6.63 18.85 -6.61
C GLY A 47 7.13 17.46 -6.18
N LEU A 48 6.91 16.43 -7.00
CA LEU A 48 7.49 15.09 -6.81
C LEU A 48 8.93 15.03 -7.30
N VAL A 49 9.22 15.74 -8.39
CA VAL A 49 10.57 15.92 -8.93
C VAL A 49 11.02 17.35 -8.65
N LEU A 50 12.15 17.47 -7.99
CA LEU A 50 12.90 18.72 -7.83
C LEU A 50 14.05 18.72 -8.84
N LYS A 51 14.65 19.89 -9.06
CA LYS A 51 15.66 20.12 -10.10
C LYS A 51 16.70 18.99 -10.24
N ASP A 52 17.23 18.53 -9.11
CA ASP A 52 18.28 17.51 -9.07
C ASP A 52 17.98 16.39 -8.03
N SER A 53 16.72 16.20 -7.63
CA SER A 53 16.35 15.19 -6.62
C SER A 53 14.86 14.84 -6.63
N LEU A 54 14.50 13.71 -6.01
CA LEU A 54 13.11 13.34 -5.78
C LEU A 54 12.63 13.83 -4.41
N ASN A 55 11.38 14.28 -4.32
CA ASN A 55 10.74 14.68 -3.07
C ASN A 55 10.03 13.52 -2.36
N PHE A 56 10.31 12.29 -2.79
CA PHE A 56 9.80 11.05 -2.24
C PHE A 56 10.93 10.01 -2.25
N PRO A 57 10.85 8.95 -1.42
CA PRO A 57 11.86 7.89 -1.40
C PRO A 57 11.73 6.96 -2.61
N LEU A 58 12.84 6.78 -3.33
CA LEU A 58 13.00 5.76 -4.36
C LEU A 58 14.18 4.85 -3.98
N ILE A 59 13.87 3.68 -3.45
CA ILE A 59 14.88 2.72 -3.01
C ILE A 59 15.44 1.99 -4.23
N LEU A 60 16.74 2.15 -4.45
CA LEU A 60 17.44 1.50 -5.56
C LEU A 60 17.56 0.00 -5.36
N LYS A 61 17.79 -0.72 -6.46
CA LYS A 61 17.79 -2.19 -6.49
C LYS A 61 18.83 -2.79 -5.54
N GLU A 62 19.98 -2.16 -5.41
CA GLU A 62 21.07 -2.61 -4.54
C GLU A 62 20.60 -2.65 -3.08
N SER A 63 20.13 -1.51 -2.56
CA SER A 63 19.57 -1.41 -1.21
C SER A 63 18.34 -2.30 -1.03
N TYR A 64 17.41 -2.33 -1.98
CA TYR A 64 16.23 -3.19 -1.87
C TYR A 64 16.60 -4.69 -1.83
N SER A 65 17.65 -5.10 -2.55
CA SER A 65 18.12 -6.49 -2.53
C SER A 65 18.65 -6.88 -1.16
N GLU A 66 19.26 -5.94 -0.43
CA GLU A 66 19.72 -6.12 0.94
C GLU A 66 18.56 -6.16 1.94
N MET A 67 17.53 -5.32 1.77
CA MET A 67 16.31 -5.28 2.59
C MET A 67 15.38 -6.49 2.43
N ARG A 68 15.48 -7.17 1.29
CA ARG A 68 14.49 -8.16 0.86
C ARG A 68 14.36 -9.35 1.83
N PRO A 69 15.43 -9.92 2.40
CA PRO A 69 15.33 -10.99 3.39
C PRO A 69 14.53 -10.57 4.64
N GLU A 70 14.76 -9.37 5.18
CA GLU A 70 14.01 -8.84 6.32
C GLU A 70 12.53 -8.67 5.97
N VAL A 71 12.23 -8.07 4.81
CA VAL A 71 10.85 -7.91 4.31
C VAL A 71 10.13 -9.25 4.24
N VAL A 72 10.80 -10.32 3.76
CA VAL A 72 10.21 -11.66 3.68
C VAL A 72 10.02 -12.28 5.06
N SER A 73 10.95 -12.07 5.99
CA SER A 73 10.84 -12.54 7.37
C SER A 73 9.65 -11.90 8.07
N MET A 74 9.58 -10.56 8.09
CA MET A 74 8.47 -9.82 8.70
C MET A 74 7.13 -10.14 8.04
N ALA A 75 7.10 -10.31 6.71
CA ALA A 75 5.88 -10.70 6.01
C ALA A 75 5.34 -12.05 6.49
N SER A 76 6.22 -12.96 6.93
CA SER A 76 5.81 -14.26 7.48
C SER A 76 5.17 -14.10 8.86
N GLU A 77 5.76 -13.26 9.72
CA GLU A 77 5.24 -12.97 11.05
C GLU A 77 3.91 -12.20 10.98
N ILE A 78 3.81 -11.22 10.07
CA ILE A 78 2.59 -10.47 9.81
C ILE A 78 1.50 -11.38 9.22
N ALA A 79 1.85 -12.32 8.34
CA ALA A 79 0.88 -13.29 7.82
C ALA A 79 0.25 -14.12 8.96
N GLU A 80 1.06 -14.62 9.89
CA GLU A 80 0.57 -15.37 11.06
C GLU A 80 -0.30 -14.49 11.97
N LEU A 81 0.16 -13.27 12.27
CA LEU A 81 -0.59 -12.30 13.08
C LEU A 81 -1.97 -12.01 12.48
N VAL A 82 -2.02 -11.71 11.18
CA VAL A 82 -3.26 -11.38 10.47
C VAL A 82 -4.17 -12.60 10.41
N TYR A 83 -3.64 -13.77 10.04
CA TYR A 83 -4.46 -14.98 9.94
C TYR A 83 -5.09 -15.34 11.29
N HIS A 84 -4.30 -15.41 12.36
CA HIS A 84 -4.82 -15.76 13.69
C HIS A 84 -5.74 -14.70 14.27
N GLY A 85 -5.39 -13.42 14.08
CA GLY A 85 -6.22 -12.30 14.53
C GLY A 85 -7.59 -12.31 13.86
N LEU A 86 -7.63 -12.41 12.54
CA LEU A 86 -8.88 -12.39 11.78
C LEU A 86 -9.68 -13.69 11.94
N TYR A 87 -9.02 -14.85 12.03
CA TYR A 87 -9.69 -16.13 12.27
C TYR A 87 -10.49 -16.12 13.58
N GLY A 88 -9.99 -15.44 14.62
CA GLY A 88 -10.73 -15.23 15.86
C GLY A 88 -12.02 -14.41 15.70
N LEU A 89 -12.11 -13.55 14.68
CA LEU A 89 -13.26 -12.68 14.42
C LEU A 89 -14.30 -13.31 13.49
N VAL A 90 -13.86 -14.03 12.46
CA VAL A 90 -14.76 -14.53 11.38
C VAL A 90 -14.83 -16.06 11.30
N GLY A 91 -14.06 -16.78 12.12
CA GLY A 91 -13.99 -18.24 12.13
C GLY A 91 -13.47 -18.82 10.81
N ASP A 92 -14.05 -19.95 10.38
CA ASP A 92 -13.64 -20.70 9.19
C ASP A 92 -14.08 -20.08 7.85
N SER A 93 -14.70 -18.89 7.86
CA SER A 93 -15.16 -18.23 6.63
C SER A 93 -13.99 -17.64 5.86
N ARG A 94 -13.45 -18.41 4.90
CA ARG A 94 -12.37 -17.94 4.02
C ARG A 94 -12.76 -16.68 3.24
N GLU A 95 -14.03 -16.54 2.88
CA GLU A 95 -14.58 -15.34 2.24
C GLU A 95 -14.41 -14.10 3.13
N LEU A 96 -14.89 -14.17 4.37
CA LEU A 96 -14.79 -13.05 5.31
C LEU A 96 -13.34 -12.78 5.72
N LEU A 97 -12.51 -13.82 5.85
CA LEU A 97 -11.07 -13.66 6.06
C LEU A 97 -10.41 -12.87 4.92
N SER A 98 -10.83 -13.14 3.68
CA SER A 98 -10.27 -12.46 2.50
C SER A 98 -10.71 -11.00 2.42
N ILE A 99 -11.98 -10.72 2.74
CA ILE A 99 -12.51 -9.34 2.83
C ILE A 99 -11.76 -8.58 3.92
N ALA A 100 -11.63 -9.18 5.10
CA ALA A 100 -10.98 -8.55 6.24
C ALA A 100 -9.49 -8.30 5.96
N ALA A 101 -8.77 -9.26 5.39
CA ALA A 101 -7.34 -9.11 5.13
C ALA A 101 -7.05 -8.22 3.91
N LEU A 102 -7.63 -8.49 2.75
CA LEU A 102 -7.27 -7.78 1.52
C LEU A 102 -7.94 -6.40 1.38
N GLY A 103 -9.05 -6.17 2.08
CA GLY A 103 -9.82 -4.93 2.01
C GLY A 103 -9.74 -4.14 3.29
N GLU A 104 -10.44 -4.60 4.31
CA GLU A 104 -10.72 -3.78 5.50
C GLU A 104 -9.47 -3.50 6.35
N LEU A 105 -8.55 -4.47 6.47
CA LEU A 105 -7.27 -4.25 7.18
C LEU A 105 -6.33 -3.37 6.36
N ASP A 106 -6.36 -3.49 5.03
CA ASP A 106 -5.58 -2.62 4.15
C ASP A 106 -6.03 -1.15 4.25
N ALA A 107 -7.35 -0.93 4.35
CA ALA A 107 -7.95 0.38 4.60
C ALA A 107 -7.66 0.89 6.02
N ALA A 108 -7.79 0.05 7.05
CA ALA A 108 -7.45 0.41 8.42
C ALA A 108 -5.95 0.78 8.56
N LEU A 109 -5.06 0.10 7.82
CA LEU A 109 -3.64 0.46 7.74
C LEU A 109 -3.46 1.85 7.15
N ASP A 110 -4.18 2.20 6.09
CA ASP A 110 -4.11 3.54 5.50
C ASP A 110 -4.59 4.61 6.49
N ASP A 111 -5.68 4.37 7.22
CA ASP A 111 -6.19 5.29 8.26
C ASP A 111 -5.19 5.48 9.41
N VAL A 112 -4.64 4.39 9.95
CA VAL A 112 -3.70 4.47 11.08
C VAL A 112 -2.37 5.09 10.65
N LEU A 113 -1.87 4.76 9.46
CA LEU A 113 -0.62 5.35 8.93
C LEU A 113 -0.79 6.85 8.68
N THR A 114 -1.86 7.26 7.99
CA THR A 114 -2.11 8.69 7.69
C THR A 114 -2.35 9.54 8.94
N GLY A 115 -2.78 8.93 10.06
CA GLY A 115 -2.82 9.59 11.36
C GLY A 115 -1.45 9.78 12.04
N LYS A 116 -0.39 9.13 11.54
CA LYS A 116 0.95 9.10 12.14
C LYS A 116 2.05 9.76 11.30
N ILE A 117 1.86 9.87 9.98
CA ILE A 117 2.90 10.30 9.03
C ILE A 117 2.44 11.54 8.25
N ASP A 118 3.39 12.36 7.81
CA ASP A 118 3.11 13.43 6.84
C ASP A 118 3.04 12.89 5.39
N SER A 119 2.34 13.65 4.55
CA SER A 119 2.17 13.39 3.12
C SER A 119 2.55 14.62 2.29
N LEU A 120 2.84 14.42 1.00
CA LEU A 120 3.08 15.55 0.10
C LEU A 120 1.75 16.27 -0.14
N LYS A 121 1.65 17.49 0.39
CA LYS A 121 0.47 18.33 0.23
C LYS A 121 0.47 18.98 -1.16
N LEU A 122 -0.62 18.79 -1.88
CA LEU A 122 -0.91 19.37 -3.18
C LEU A 122 -2.11 20.31 -3.06
N ASN A 123 -2.35 21.17 -4.05
CA ASN A 123 -3.42 22.17 -3.99
C ASN A 123 -4.82 21.56 -3.81
N SER A 124 -5.04 20.34 -4.32
CA SER A 124 -6.34 19.67 -4.37
C SER A 124 -6.34 18.30 -3.69
N GLY A 125 -5.27 17.96 -2.96
CA GLY A 125 -5.16 16.66 -2.32
C GLY A 125 -3.83 16.42 -1.62
N GLN A 126 -3.60 15.17 -1.25
CA GLN A 126 -2.39 14.69 -0.63
C GLN A 126 -1.91 13.43 -1.35
N LEU A 127 -0.60 13.24 -1.34
CA LEU A 127 0.05 12.17 -2.07
C LEU A 127 1.14 11.51 -1.22
N ILE A 128 1.13 10.18 -1.19
CA ILE A 128 2.20 9.37 -0.63
C ILE A 128 2.76 8.48 -1.73
N VAL A 129 4.06 8.61 -2.00
CA VAL A 129 4.78 7.81 -2.98
C VAL A 129 6.02 7.23 -2.34
N CYS A 130 6.22 5.93 -2.53
CA CYS A 130 7.48 5.27 -2.23
C CYS A 130 7.72 4.25 -3.33
N GLY A 131 8.92 4.25 -3.90
CA GLY A 131 9.34 3.33 -4.94
C GLY A 131 10.38 2.34 -4.44
N PHE A 132 10.32 1.11 -4.92
CA PHE A 132 11.32 0.07 -4.67
C PHE A 132 11.72 -0.57 -6.00
N GLU A 133 12.94 -0.30 -6.47
CA GLU A 133 13.44 -0.85 -7.72
C GLU A 133 13.65 -2.37 -7.60
N GLY A 134 12.99 -3.13 -8.48
CA GLY A 134 13.06 -4.60 -8.47
C GLY A 134 12.05 -5.28 -7.56
N ALA A 135 11.25 -4.53 -6.81
CA ALA A 135 10.07 -5.08 -6.13
C ALA A 135 9.01 -5.49 -7.17
N LYS A 136 8.26 -6.56 -6.85
CA LYS A 136 7.07 -6.89 -7.65
C LYS A 136 5.95 -5.90 -7.34
N PRO A 137 5.13 -5.50 -8.32
CA PRO A 137 3.91 -4.76 -8.06
C PRO A 137 3.02 -5.49 -7.06
N MET A 138 2.22 -4.74 -6.30
CA MET A 138 1.21 -5.33 -5.41
C MET A 138 0.30 -6.26 -6.22
N ALA A 139 0.08 -7.46 -5.70
CA ALA A 139 -0.70 -8.49 -6.38
C ALA A 139 -2.21 -8.34 -6.19
N TYR A 140 -2.67 -7.30 -5.48
CA TYR A 140 -4.08 -6.99 -5.33
C TYR A 140 -4.34 -5.49 -5.46
N ARG A 141 -5.56 -5.15 -5.84
CA ARG A 141 -6.05 -3.78 -5.97
C ARG A 141 -7.48 -3.69 -5.44
N GLY A 142 -7.71 -2.71 -4.55
CA GLY A 142 -9.04 -2.31 -4.11
C GLY A 142 -9.57 -1.12 -4.91
N THR A 143 -10.88 -1.11 -5.17
CA THR A 143 -11.65 0.06 -5.63
C THR A 143 -12.95 0.12 -4.86
N PHE A 144 -13.51 1.32 -4.68
CA PHE A 144 -14.79 1.50 -4.01
C PHE A 144 -15.67 2.47 -4.78
N GLU A 145 -16.98 2.33 -4.63
CA GLU A 145 -17.99 3.26 -5.12
C GLU A 145 -19.10 3.46 -4.08
N GLU A 146 -19.55 4.71 -3.92
CA GLU A 146 -20.71 5.01 -3.09
C GLU A 146 -22.00 4.47 -3.74
N THR A 147 -22.89 3.95 -2.90
CA THR A 147 -24.19 3.40 -3.31
C THR A 147 -25.30 3.94 -2.40
N GLU A 148 -26.56 3.70 -2.76
CA GLU A 148 -27.70 4.11 -1.91
C GLU A 148 -27.72 3.45 -0.53
N LYS A 149 -27.04 2.30 -0.36
CA LYS A 149 -27.07 1.49 0.87
C LYS A 149 -25.78 1.58 1.70
N GLY A 150 -24.75 2.24 1.17
CA GLY A 150 -23.42 2.30 1.78
C GLY A 150 -22.34 2.32 0.70
N VAL A 151 -21.28 1.54 0.86
CA VAL A 151 -20.13 1.53 -0.07
C VAL A 151 -19.95 0.14 -0.67
N LEU A 152 -19.88 0.07 -2.00
CA LEU A 152 -19.49 -1.15 -2.69
C LEU A 152 -17.98 -1.18 -2.90
N CYS A 153 -17.34 -2.18 -2.34
CA CYS A 153 -15.91 -2.43 -2.48
C CYS A 153 -15.68 -3.59 -3.46
N THR A 154 -14.67 -3.46 -4.30
CA THR A 154 -14.18 -4.52 -5.19
C THR A 154 -12.69 -4.70 -4.99
N ILE A 155 -12.26 -5.93 -4.72
CA ILE A 155 -10.86 -6.32 -4.62
C ILE A 155 -10.57 -7.29 -5.76
N GLU A 156 -9.59 -6.98 -6.59
CA GLU A 156 -9.04 -7.91 -7.56
C GLU A 156 -7.69 -8.41 -7.02
N VAL A 157 -7.52 -9.72 -6.87
CA VAL A 157 -6.29 -10.32 -6.36
C VAL A 157 -5.77 -11.41 -7.30
N GLY A 158 -4.46 -11.39 -7.53
CA GLY A 158 -3.76 -12.34 -8.41
C GLY A 158 -4.17 -12.21 -9.87
N ARG A 159 -4.55 -13.32 -10.49
CA ARG A 159 -5.16 -13.41 -11.82
C ARG A 159 -6.59 -13.93 -11.67
N PRO A 160 -7.58 -13.03 -11.47
CA PRO A 160 -8.93 -13.42 -11.12
C PRO A 160 -9.53 -14.48 -12.04
N SER A 161 -10.00 -15.56 -11.42
CA SER A 161 -10.68 -16.69 -12.06
C SER A 161 -11.98 -17.08 -11.35
N LEU A 162 -12.14 -16.59 -10.11
CA LEU A 162 -13.30 -16.76 -9.25
C LEU A 162 -13.91 -15.39 -8.95
N GLU A 163 -15.24 -15.30 -8.92
CA GLU A 163 -15.93 -14.12 -8.44
C GLU A 163 -16.74 -14.49 -7.19
N ILE A 164 -16.62 -13.68 -6.15
CA ILE A 164 -17.41 -13.81 -4.92
C ILE A 164 -18.13 -12.49 -4.63
N SER A 165 -19.30 -12.59 -4.02
CA SER A 165 -20.12 -11.45 -3.63
C SER A 165 -20.56 -11.59 -2.18
N SER A 166 -20.31 -10.57 -1.38
CA SER A 166 -20.58 -10.56 0.06
C SER A 166 -21.15 -9.24 0.55
N SER A 167 -21.40 -9.16 1.84
CA SER A 167 -21.74 -7.91 2.54
C SER A 167 -21.26 -7.97 3.97
N ILE A 168 -20.76 -6.85 4.49
CA ILE A 168 -20.46 -6.67 5.91
C ILE A 168 -21.22 -5.44 6.42
N ASP A 169 -21.59 -5.46 7.69
CA ASP A 169 -22.19 -4.30 8.35
C ASP A 169 -21.11 -3.44 9.00
N ALA A 170 -21.30 -2.12 9.09
CA ALA A 170 -20.37 -1.21 9.75
C ALA A 170 -20.17 -1.50 11.25
N SER A 171 -21.08 -2.24 11.90
CA SER A 171 -20.90 -2.75 13.26
C SER A 171 -20.06 -4.03 13.35
N SER A 172 -19.66 -4.60 12.21
CA SER A 172 -18.84 -5.81 12.15
C SER A 172 -17.45 -5.56 12.74
N PRO A 173 -16.88 -6.52 13.51
CA PRO A 173 -15.52 -6.41 14.02
C PRO A 173 -14.45 -6.49 12.93
N ILE A 174 -14.82 -6.79 11.68
CA ILE A 174 -13.91 -6.72 10.53
C ILE A 174 -14.09 -5.47 9.68
N PHE A 175 -14.97 -4.55 10.06
CA PHE A 175 -15.06 -3.25 9.39
C PHE A 175 -13.81 -2.42 9.69
N ALA A 176 -13.25 -1.73 8.70
CA ALA A 176 -11.99 -0.98 8.82
C ALA A 176 -11.99 0.03 9.98
N GLY A 177 -13.14 0.65 10.25
CA GLY A 177 -13.32 1.60 11.36
C GLY A 177 -13.59 0.97 12.72
N SER A 178 -13.64 -0.36 12.83
CA SER A 178 -13.80 -1.07 14.11
C SER A 178 -12.53 -1.01 14.94
N LYS A 179 -12.68 -1.16 16.26
CA LYS A 179 -11.53 -1.15 17.17
C LYS A 179 -10.57 -2.30 16.86
N GLU A 180 -11.11 -3.48 16.59
CA GLU A 180 -10.36 -4.69 16.30
C GLU A 180 -9.45 -4.52 15.07
N MET A 181 -9.96 -3.91 14.00
CA MET A 181 -9.18 -3.67 12.77
C MET A 181 -8.12 -2.57 12.97
N LEU A 182 -8.47 -1.49 13.69
CA LEU A 182 -7.51 -0.43 14.01
C LEU A 182 -6.39 -0.90 14.94
N ASP A 183 -6.71 -1.73 15.94
CA ASP A 183 -5.71 -2.34 16.85
C ASP A 183 -4.79 -3.29 16.08
N MET A 184 -5.33 -4.08 15.14
CA MET A 184 -4.55 -4.97 14.29
C MET A 184 -3.65 -4.19 13.33
N ALA A 185 -4.17 -3.15 12.67
CA ALA A 185 -3.39 -2.25 11.83
C ALA A 185 -2.27 -1.58 12.63
N GLY A 186 -2.56 -1.11 13.84
CA GLY A 186 -1.57 -0.58 14.77
C GLY A 186 -0.46 -1.58 15.08
N SER A 187 -0.83 -2.84 15.34
CA SER A 187 0.13 -3.91 15.61
C SER A 187 1.04 -4.18 14.40
N VAL A 188 0.50 -4.24 13.19
CA VAL A 188 1.29 -4.41 11.95
C VAL A 188 2.31 -3.28 11.78
N ILE A 189 1.90 -2.03 12.06
CA ILE A 189 2.79 -0.87 12.01
C ILE A 189 3.88 -0.96 13.08
N GLU A 190 3.53 -1.35 14.31
CA GLU A 190 4.50 -1.54 15.40
C GLU A 190 5.55 -2.61 15.07
N TRP A 191 5.16 -3.67 14.37
CA TRP A 191 6.10 -4.69 13.87
C TRP A 191 7.03 -4.16 12.77
N CYS A 192 6.53 -3.30 11.88
CA CYS A 192 7.33 -2.75 10.78
C CYS A 192 8.23 -1.59 11.20
N LEU A 193 7.84 -0.81 12.22
CA LEU A 193 8.46 0.46 12.55
C LEU A 193 9.96 0.36 12.88
N PRO A 194 10.45 -0.55 13.75
CA PRO A 194 11.86 -0.60 14.10
C PRO A 194 12.77 -0.87 12.90
N GLU A 195 12.34 -1.78 12.01
CA GLU A 195 13.08 -2.10 10.79
C GLU A 195 13.00 -0.94 9.78
N ALA A 196 11.84 -0.29 9.65
CA ALA A 196 11.71 0.90 8.83
C ALA A 196 12.61 2.04 9.33
N GLU A 197 12.73 2.26 10.63
CA GLU A 197 13.62 3.25 11.23
C GLU A 197 15.09 2.92 10.95
N ALA A 198 15.51 1.67 11.15
CA ALA A 198 16.88 1.24 10.87
C ALA A 198 17.25 1.43 9.39
N TRP A 199 16.39 1.01 8.47
CA TRP A 199 16.62 1.20 7.04
C TRP A 199 16.58 2.66 6.63
N ALA A 200 15.68 3.47 7.21
CA ALA A 200 15.64 4.89 6.92
C ALA A 200 16.92 5.61 7.36
N ASP A 201 17.50 5.23 8.50
CA ASP A 201 18.78 5.76 8.97
C ASP A 201 19.92 5.39 7.99
N ASP A 202 20.00 4.12 7.58
CA ASP A 202 21.01 3.66 6.61
C ASP A 202 20.87 4.32 5.23
N LEU A 203 19.63 4.63 4.83
CA LEU A 203 19.29 5.30 3.58
C LEU A 203 19.28 6.82 3.68
N LEU A 204 19.58 7.38 4.87
CA LEU A 204 19.54 8.82 5.16
C LEU A 204 18.19 9.48 4.85
N LEU A 205 17.09 8.75 5.01
CA LEU A 205 15.73 9.23 4.80
C LEU A 205 15.26 9.96 6.05
N THR A 206 14.89 11.23 5.90
CA THR A 206 14.46 12.09 7.02
C THR A 206 13.22 12.90 6.66
N GLY A 207 12.46 13.33 7.68
CA GLY A 207 11.24 14.13 7.52
C GLY A 207 10.23 13.45 6.60
N LEU A 208 9.70 14.20 5.63
CA LEU A 208 8.69 13.70 4.69
C LEU A 208 9.13 12.42 3.93
N LYS A 209 10.43 12.25 3.63
CA LYS A 209 10.91 11.04 2.96
C LYS A 209 10.84 9.81 3.86
N PHE A 210 11.13 9.97 5.15
CA PHE A 210 10.97 8.91 6.14
C PHE A 210 9.50 8.49 6.25
N ASP A 211 8.61 9.47 6.39
CA ASP A 211 7.17 9.25 6.52
C ASP A 211 6.59 8.45 5.33
N MET A 212 6.93 8.87 4.11
CA MET A 212 6.54 8.14 2.90
C MET A 212 7.19 6.75 2.80
N PHE A 213 8.42 6.61 3.29
CA PHE A 213 9.13 5.33 3.31
C PHE A 213 8.47 4.36 4.29
N LEU A 214 8.12 4.80 5.51
CA LEU A 214 7.40 4.00 6.49
C LEU A 214 6.08 3.47 5.92
N TYR A 215 5.32 4.32 5.22
CA TYR A 215 4.12 3.89 4.51
C TYR A 215 4.45 2.83 3.45
N GLY A 216 5.40 3.13 2.55
CA GLY A 216 5.77 2.22 1.46
C GLY A 216 6.29 0.87 1.94
N PHE A 217 7.14 0.88 2.97
CA PHE A 217 7.71 -0.30 3.60
C PHE A 217 6.63 -1.15 4.26
N THR A 218 5.76 -0.53 5.06
CA THR A 218 4.64 -1.25 5.72
C THR A 218 3.73 -1.91 4.68
N LYS A 219 3.33 -1.18 3.63
CA LYS A 219 2.49 -1.74 2.55
C LYS A 219 3.21 -2.82 1.74
N LEU A 220 4.53 -2.72 1.56
CA LEU A 220 5.33 -3.74 0.89
C LEU A 220 5.37 -5.04 1.71
N VAL A 221 5.66 -4.94 3.01
CA VAL A 221 5.67 -6.09 3.93
C VAL A 221 4.27 -6.71 4.01
N TYR A 222 3.24 -5.88 4.18
CA TYR A 222 1.85 -6.32 4.22
C TYR A 222 1.43 -7.04 2.93
N SER A 223 1.78 -6.48 1.77
CA SER A 223 1.50 -7.11 0.48
C SER A 223 2.14 -8.49 0.35
N LYS A 224 3.39 -8.64 0.83
CA LYS A 224 4.08 -9.93 0.87
C LYS A 224 3.44 -10.91 1.84
N ALA A 225 2.93 -10.43 2.97
CA ALA A 225 2.18 -11.24 3.92
C ALA A 225 0.90 -11.78 3.27
N MET A 226 0.16 -10.96 2.53
CA MET A 226 -1.06 -11.37 1.83
C MET A 226 -0.77 -12.36 0.70
N GLU A 227 0.29 -12.15 -0.08
CA GLU A 227 0.75 -13.14 -1.07
C GLU A 227 1.03 -14.50 -0.43
N ARG A 228 1.67 -14.49 0.74
CA ARG A 228 1.95 -15.72 1.50
C ARG A 228 0.66 -16.40 1.94
N LEU A 229 -0.26 -15.68 2.59
CA LEU A 229 -1.54 -16.21 3.02
C LEU A 229 -2.36 -16.78 1.85
N GLY A 230 -2.34 -16.11 0.70
CA GLY A 230 -2.96 -16.62 -0.52
C GLY A 230 -2.33 -17.92 -1.00
N SER A 231 -1.00 -18.00 -1.01
CA SER A 231 -0.26 -19.20 -1.44
C SER A 231 -0.44 -20.41 -0.52
N GLU A 232 -0.67 -20.17 0.77
CA GLU A 232 -0.92 -21.20 1.79
C GLU A 232 -2.41 -21.56 1.91
N GLY A 233 -3.29 -20.85 1.17
CA GLY A 233 -4.73 -21.09 1.16
C GLY A 233 -5.49 -20.52 2.36
N GLY A 234 -4.85 -19.66 3.16
CA GLY A 234 -5.47 -18.98 4.31
C GLY A 234 -6.51 -17.93 3.90
N ILE A 235 -6.34 -17.32 2.73
CA ILE A 235 -7.31 -16.42 2.09
C ILE A 235 -7.56 -16.86 0.64
N LEU A 236 -8.57 -16.27 0.01
CA LEU A 236 -8.82 -16.39 -1.41
C LEU A 236 -7.72 -15.68 -2.20
N TRP A 237 -7.27 -16.34 -3.25
CA TRP A 237 -6.32 -15.82 -4.23
C TRP A 237 -6.87 -16.07 -5.63
N ASP A 238 -6.39 -15.32 -6.63
CA ASP A 238 -6.88 -15.39 -8.01
C ASP A 238 -8.42 -15.20 -8.09
N ALA A 239 -8.92 -14.17 -7.40
CA ALA A 239 -10.33 -13.89 -7.24
C ALA A 239 -10.67 -12.40 -7.39
N THR A 240 -11.92 -12.13 -7.78
CA THR A 240 -12.58 -10.83 -7.65
C THR A 240 -13.56 -10.91 -6.49
N ILE A 241 -13.32 -10.10 -5.46
CA ILE A 241 -14.14 -10.03 -4.25
C ILE A 241 -14.96 -8.76 -4.30
N ARG A 242 -16.27 -8.89 -4.48
CA ARG A 242 -17.21 -7.76 -4.43
C ARG A 242 -17.92 -7.80 -3.08
N TYR A 243 -17.87 -6.74 -2.29
CA TYR A 243 -18.61 -6.72 -1.03
C TYR A 243 -19.17 -5.35 -0.72
N GLU A 244 -20.39 -5.32 -0.18
CA GLU A 244 -21.08 -4.09 0.22
C GLU A 244 -20.91 -3.87 1.72
N ILE A 245 -20.47 -2.68 2.10
CA ILE A 245 -20.47 -2.20 3.49
C ILE A 245 -21.79 -1.48 3.72
N THR A 246 -22.63 -2.02 4.61
CA THR A 246 -23.93 -1.45 4.94
C THR A 246 -23.90 -0.75 6.30
N GLY A 247 -24.83 0.19 6.53
CA GLY A 247 -25.01 0.82 7.84
C GLY A 247 -24.00 1.93 8.17
N LEU A 248 -23.40 2.53 7.14
CA LEU A 248 -22.55 3.73 7.24
C LEU A 248 -23.35 5.01 7.54
#